data_AF-A0A7J3MNN6-F1
#
_entry.id   AF-A0A7J3MNN6-F1
#
_cell.length_a   1.000
_cell.length_b   1.000
_cell.length_c   1.000
_cell.angle_alpha   90.00
_cell.angle_beta   90.00
_cell.angle_gamma   90.00
#
_symmetry.space_group_name_H-M   'P 1'
#
loop_
_entity.id
_entity.type
_entity.pdbx_description
1 polymer ?
#
loop_
_entity_poly.entity_id
_entity_poly.type
_entity_poly.pdbx_seq_one_letter_code
_entity_poly.pdbx_strand_id
1 'polypeptide(L)'
;MTQFLSEECEAFDLTNRIGLAGWNFRRALVSLLSRFFQDYRIVLFDSSDEFSCVARMSGARYYNVAEHSINPVKPPCWGTVEQYIESLAEVIDYCFGAFNMKSIITKAFLNNLSPSSETTIPEIASKLDFETPEGGLSIYTPLEPFTFGTLRRVFGRREELDFNETLETGIVFDLSGLPTASSKSFAVLTILNKLMYMRQEHPTVIVVTYPSTIWPRIRRRDSAQLYVEQILLEGLERKGFTMVFAEKAFSELSEKIIHELDAIVFSPPSEALDPWNPWGSYSVFEREIMEYPAVVLNRSGEAKPFKIPANIVMKPLDREEREKLKPHLKAFNELDELREILAEDYEPGLRIINMVRELGGKAVLNKLVDDIRSKIGAGGLRALATLLRYGYLKQAQERDEQYLFLSR
;
A
#
# COMPACT_ATOMS: atom_id res chain seq x y z
N MET A 1 27.00 -5.31 26.44
CA MET A 1 26.23 -4.62 25.37
C MET A 1 24.83 -4.21 25.84
N THR A 2 24.30 -4.78 26.92
CA THR A 2 22.95 -4.54 27.46
C THR A 2 22.82 -3.36 28.44
N GLN A 3 23.93 -2.85 28.99
CA GLN A 3 23.91 -1.80 30.03
C GLN A 3 23.93 -0.37 29.48
N PHE A 4 24.29 -0.18 28.20
CA PHE A 4 24.32 1.14 27.54
C PHE A 4 22.93 1.61 27.05
N LEU A 5 21.91 0.76 27.13
CA LEU A 5 20.58 1.04 26.59
C LEU A 5 19.58 1.58 27.64
N SER A 6 19.88 1.48 28.95
CA SER A 6 18.88 1.71 30.00
C SER A 6 18.67 3.17 30.41
N GLU A 7 19.67 4.06 30.26
CA GLU A 7 19.52 5.49 30.62
C GLU A 7 18.96 6.35 29.47
N GLU A 8 19.06 5.91 28.22
CA GLU A 8 18.45 6.60 27.05
C GLU A 8 16.97 6.23 26.83
N CYS A 9 16.44 5.27 27.58
CA CYS A 9 15.04 4.83 27.50
C CYS A 9 14.04 5.91 27.93
N GLU A 10 14.42 6.86 28.79
CA GLU A 10 13.54 7.93 29.27
C GLU A 10 13.22 9.02 28.21
N ALA A 11 13.83 8.98 27.02
CA ALA A 11 13.58 9.98 25.97
C ALA A 11 12.34 9.68 25.12
N PHE A 12 11.86 8.43 25.12
CA PHE A 12 10.72 7.96 24.34
C PHE A 12 9.75 7.17 25.20
N ASP A 13 9.40 7.70 26.38
CA ASP A 13 8.27 7.17 27.14
C ASP A 13 7.01 7.21 26.26
N LEU A 14 6.71 6.06 25.63
CA LEU A 14 5.50 5.67 24.91
C LEU A 14 4.73 6.84 24.26
N THR A 15 5.39 7.59 23.37
CA THR A 15 4.70 8.58 22.54
C THR A 15 3.94 7.90 21.41
N ASN A 16 2.76 8.42 21.08
CA ASN A 16 1.88 7.83 20.07
C ASN A 16 2.31 8.22 18.65
N ARG A 17 2.90 9.41 18.47
CA ARG A 17 3.41 9.90 17.17
C ARG A 17 4.81 10.47 17.26
N ILE A 18 5.73 9.90 16.50
CA ILE A 18 7.12 10.34 16.39
C ILE A 18 7.39 10.80 14.96
N GLY A 19 7.81 12.04 14.80
CA GLY A 19 8.42 12.52 13.56
C GLY A 19 9.90 12.25 13.56
N LEU A 20 10.45 11.86 12.42
CA LEU A 20 11.87 11.68 12.22
C LEU A 20 12.30 12.38 10.93
N ALA A 21 13.18 13.39 11.07
CA ALA A 21 13.57 14.29 10.00
C ALA A 21 15.08 14.53 9.94
N GLY A 22 15.57 14.93 8.75
CA GLY A 22 16.95 15.37 8.54
C GLY A 22 17.75 14.51 7.57
N TRP A 23 19.05 14.82 7.42
CA TRP A 23 19.90 14.18 6.40
C TRP A 23 20.19 12.71 6.69
N ASN A 24 20.36 12.36 7.97
CA ASN A 24 20.58 10.98 8.40
C ASN A 24 19.30 10.27 8.87
N PHE A 25 18.11 10.75 8.45
CA PHE A 25 16.83 10.20 8.91
C PHE A 25 16.74 8.69 8.68
N ARG A 26 17.34 8.20 7.59
CA ARG A 26 17.53 6.79 7.29
C ARG A 26 18.16 5.98 8.43
N ARG A 27 19.32 6.42 8.92
CA ARG A 27 20.05 5.78 10.03
C ARG A 27 19.32 5.96 11.35
N ALA A 28 18.76 7.15 11.56
CA ALA A 28 17.97 7.46 12.74
C ALA A 28 16.77 6.51 12.85
N LEU A 29 16.06 6.27 11.74
CA LEU A 29 14.92 5.37 11.69
C LEU A 29 15.33 3.96 12.07
N VAL A 30 16.38 3.40 11.45
CA VAL A 30 16.81 2.04 11.81
C VAL A 30 17.32 1.94 13.24
N SER A 31 18.04 2.95 13.73
CA SER A 31 18.45 3.02 15.13
C SER A 31 17.24 3.04 16.06
N LEU A 32 16.20 3.82 15.74
CA LEU A 32 14.96 3.87 16.51
C LEU A 32 14.22 2.53 16.46
N LEU A 33 14.03 1.96 15.26
CA LEU A 33 13.32 0.68 15.09
C LEU A 33 14.05 -0.49 15.73
N SER A 34 15.38 -0.48 15.79
CA SER A 34 16.17 -1.50 16.51
C SER A 34 15.82 -1.59 18.00
N ARG A 35 15.31 -0.50 18.58
CA ARG A 35 14.80 -0.46 19.95
C ARG A 35 13.40 -1.07 20.05
N PHE A 36 12.56 -0.91 19.02
CA PHE A 36 11.21 -1.46 18.97
C PHE A 36 11.15 -2.95 18.64
N PHE A 37 12.11 -3.50 17.87
CA PHE A 37 12.04 -4.87 17.37
C PHE A 37 11.95 -5.96 18.45
N GLN A 38 12.33 -5.66 19.70
CA GLN A 38 12.27 -6.64 20.79
C GLN A 38 10.85 -6.85 21.31
N ASP A 39 10.01 -5.81 21.31
CA ASP A 39 8.70 -5.81 21.98
C ASP A 39 7.52 -5.49 21.05
N TYR A 40 7.81 -5.02 19.82
CA TYR A 40 6.79 -4.53 18.89
C TYR A 40 6.83 -5.26 17.55
N ARG A 41 5.65 -5.43 16.97
CA ARG A 41 5.50 -5.74 15.54
C ARG A 41 5.63 -4.48 14.73
N ILE A 42 6.21 -4.61 13.55
CA ILE A 42 6.50 -3.47 12.68
C ILE A 42 5.67 -3.60 11.42
N VAL A 43 4.83 -2.60 11.16
CA VAL A 43 4.17 -2.42 9.87
C VAL A 43 4.82 -1.23 9.19
N LEU A 44 5.65 -1.47 8.17
CA LEU A 44 6.39 -0.42 7.49
C LEU A 44 5.90 -0.23 6.06
N PHE A 45 5.62 1.01 5.68
CA PHE A 45 5.34 1.40 4.30
C PHE A 45 6.61 1.96 3.66
N ASP A 46 7.23 1.16 2.78
CA ASP A 46 8.45 1.52 2.06
C ASP A 46 8.10 2.12 0.71
N SER A 47 8.12 3.45 0.63
CA SER A 47 7.75 4.17 -0.59
C SER A 47 8.85 4.15 -1.67
N SER A 48 10.08 3.73 -1.33
CA SER A 48 11.28 3.88 -2.17
C SER A 48 12.18 2.64 -2.27
N ASP A 49 11.80 1.50 -1.65
CA ASP A 49 12.62 0.28 -1.54
C ASP A 49 14.00 0.53 -0.88
N GLU A 50 14.03 1.47 0.06
CA GLU A 50 15.24 1.83 0.80
C GLU A 50 15.31 1.19 2.18
N PHE A 51 14.16 0.71 2.67
CA PHE A 51 13.94 0.25 4.03
C PHE A 51 13.49 -1.21 4.09
N SER A 52 13.47 -1.93 2.96
CA SER A 52 13.19 -3.37 2.92
C SER A 52 14.09 -4.16 3.88
N CYS A 53 15.31 -3.67 4.18
CA CYS A 53 16.20 -4.26 5.18
C CYS A 53 15.61 -4.35 6.59
N VAL A 54 14.58 -3.56 6.92
CA VAL A 54 13.87 -3.63 8.21
C VAL A 54 13.25 -5.01 8.41
N ALA A 55 12.75 -5.65 7.35
CA ALA A 55 12.21 -7.01 7.45
C ALA A 55 13.25 -8.03 7.97
N ARG A 56 14.52 -7.88 7.57
CA ARG A 56 15.63 -8.71 8.08
C ARG A 56 15.85 -8.51 9.57
N MET A 57 15.70 -7.28 10.05
CA MET A 57 16.02 -6.90 11.42
C MET A 57 14.90 -7.20 12.42
N SER A 58 13.64 -7.05 11.99
CA SER A 58 12.46 -7.29 12.83
C SER A 58 11.89 -8.69 12.72
N GLY A 59 12.35 -9.49 11.75
CA GLY A 59 11.70 -10.75 11.38
C GLY A 59 10.34 -10.55 10.70
N ALA A 60 10.01 -9.32 10.28
CA ALA A 60 8.78 -9.03 9.56
C ALA A 60 8.78 -9.68 8.17
N ARG A 61 7.57 -9.92 7.66
CA ARG A 61 7.37 -10.36 6.27
C ARG A 61 7.64 -9.21 5.29
N TYR A 62 7.90 -9.55 4.03
CA TYR A 62 8.06 -8.60 2.94
C TYR A 62 6.97 -8.80 1.88
N TYR A 63 6.25 -7.73 1.55
CA TYR A 63 5.11 -7.78 0.63
C TYR A 63 5.19 -6.71 -0.45
N ASN A 64 5.30 -7.14 -1.69
CA ASN A 64 5.28 -6.26 -2.86
C ASN A 64 3.82 -5.95 -3.25
N VAL A 65 3.36 -4.73 -2.95
CA VAL A 65 1.98 -4.31 -3.20
C VAL A 65 1.67 -4.21 -4.69
N ALA A 66 2.66 -3.89 -5.53
CA ALA A 66 2.44 -3.78 -6.97
C ALA A 66 2.23 -5.15 -7.65
N GLU A 67 2.79 -6.22 -7.07
CA GLU A 67 2.66 -7.59 -7.57
C GLU A 67 1.50 -8.34 -6.93
N HIS A 68 1.28 -8.11 -5.63
CA HIS A 68 0.29 -8.81 -4.82
C HIS A 68 -0.77 -7.81 -4.36
N SER A 69 -1.98 -7.95 -4.91
CA SER A 69 -3.07 -6.99 -4.79
C SER A 69 -3.53 -6.76 -3.35
N ILE A 70 -4.02 -5.54 -3.07
CA ILE A 70 -4.74 -5.22 -1.83
C ILE A 70 -6.16 -4.85 -2.22
N ASN A 71 -7.12 -5.73 -1.92
CA ASN A 71 -8.51 -5.49 -2.27
C ASN A 71 -9.14 -4.45 -1.32
N PRO A 72 -9.45 -3.22 -1.77
CA PRO A 72 -9.90 -2.16 -0.86
C PRO A 72 -11.32 -2.39 -0.36
N VAL A 73 -12.16 -3.13 -1.08
CA VAL A 73 -13.56 -3.33 -0.69
C VAL A 73 -13.77 -4.56 0.19
N LYS A 74 -12.74 -5.40 0.37
CA LYS A 74 -12.79 -6.53 1.29
C LYS A 74 -12.58 -6.05 2.74
N PRO A 75 -13.62 -6.06 3.60
CA PRO A 75 -13.47 -5.63 4.98
C PRO A 75 -12.62 -6.61 5.78
N PRO A 76 -11.82 -6.14 6.76
CA PRO A 76 -11.08 -7.03 7.67
C PRO A 76 -12.00 -7.71 8.69
N CYS A 77 -13.16 -7.11 8.99
CA CYS A 77 -14.16 -7.64 9.92
C CYS A 77 -15.58 -7.31 9.42
N TRP A 78 -16.43 -8.33 9.33
CA TRP A 78 -17.82 -8.16 8.90
C TRP A 78 -18.70 -7.42 9.91
N GLY A 79 -18.36 -7.46 11.20
CA GLY A 79 -19.11 -6.74 12.24
C GLY A 79 -19.03 -5.22 12.16
N THR A 80 -18.09 -4.68 11.38
CA THR A 80 -17.86 -3.24 11.19
C THR A 80 -17.84 -2.85 9.71
N VAL A 81 -18.52 -3.62 8.86
CA VAL A 81 -18.45 -3.44 7.40
C VAL A 81 -18.97 -2.07 6.96
N GLU A 82 -20.05 -1.57 7.55
CA GLU A 82 -20.65 -0.28 7.20
C GLU A 82 -19.67 0.86 7.47
N GLN A 83 -19.11 0.93 8.68
CA GLN A 83 -18.15 1.96 9.05
C GLN A 83 -16.87 1.87 8.22
N TYR A 84 -16.41 0.65 7.91
CA TYR A 84 -15.25 0.43 7.06
C TYR A 84 -15.46 0.99 5.64
N ILE A 85 -16.63 0.73 5.06
CA ILE A 85 -16.97 1.17 3.70
C ILE A 85 -17.21 2.68 3.64
N GLU A 86 -17.83 3.27 4.65
CA GLU A 86 -17.94 4.73 4.78
C GLU A 86 -16.56 5.38 4.84
N SER A 87 -15.66 4.82 5.66
CA SER A 87 -14.27 5.26 5.75
C SER A 87 -13.51 5.10 4.44
N LEU A 88 -13.72 3.99 3.73
CA LEU A 88 -13.11 3.73 2.42
C LEU A 88 -13.56 4.77 1.39
N ALA A 89 -14.83 5.20 1.43
CA ALA A 89 -15.32 6.25 0.54
C ALA A 89 -14.61 7.60 0.77
N GLU A 90 -14.30 7.96 2.02
CA GLU A 90 -13.47 9.13 2.33
C GLU A 90 -12.02 8.97 1.82
N VAL A 91 -11.43 7.76 1.92
CA VAL A 91 -10.10 7.47 1.36
C VAL A 91 -10.08 7.58 -0.16
N ILE A 92 -11.10 7.06 -0.86
CA ILE A 92 -11.24 7.19 -2.31
C ILE A 92 -11.40 8.67 -2.69
N ASP A 93 -12.23 9.42 -1.97
CA ASP A 93 -12.41 10.85 -2.22
C ASP A 93 -11.10 11.63 -2.04
N TYR A 94 -10.35 11.33 -0.99
CA TYR A 94 -9.06 11.96 -0.73
C TYR A 94 -8.04 11.72 -1.86
N CYS A 95 -8.02 10.50 -2.41
CA CYS A 95 -7.04 10.09 -3.41
C CYS A 95 -7.42 10.45 -4.85
N PHE A 96 -8.71 10.37 -5.18
CA PHE A 96 -9.20 10.41 -6.57
C PHE A 96 -10.32 11.43 -6.82
N GLY A 97 -10.88 12.06 -5.77
CA GLY A 97 -11.91 13.10 -5.91
C GLY A 97 -13.29 12.52 -6.26
N ALA A 98 -13.96 11.93 -5.27
CA ALA A 98 -15.32 11.40 -5.38
C ALA A 98 -16.41 12.42 -4.96
N PHE A 99 -16.03 13.44 -4.18
CA PHE A 99 -16.83 14.58 -3.74
C PHE A 99 -18.28 14.22 -3.34
N ASN A 100 -19.24 14.53 -4.21
CA ASN A 100 -20.69 14.42 -3.99
C ASN A 100 -21.24 13.00 -4.22
N MET A 101 -20.40 12.06 -4.66
CA MET A 101 -20.82 10.69 -4.95
C MET A 101 -20.53 9.72 -3.79
N LYS A 102 -20.02 10.20 -2.65
CA LYS A 102 -19.67 9.35 -1.51
C LYS A 102 -20.82 8.47 -1.04
N SER A 103 -22.01 9.03 -0.84
CA SER A 103 -23.19 8.25 -0.45
C SER A 103 -23.57 7.19 -1.48
N ILE A 104 -23.40 7.49 -2.76
CA ILE A 104 -23.68 6.58 -3.87
C ILE A 104 -22.64 5.46 -3.91
N ILE A 105 -21.35 5.77 -3.78
CA ILE A 105 -20.24 4.80 -3.74
C ILE A 105 -20.38 3.89 -2.51
N THR A 106 -20.63 4.45 -1.34
CA THR A 106 -20.88 3.69 -0.10
C THR A 106 -22.03 2.72 -0.31
N LYS A 107 -23.17 3.20 -0.83
CA LYS A 107 -24.34 2.35 -1.11
C LYS A 107 -24.04 1.29 -2.17
N ALA A 108 -23.30 1.64 -3.22
CA ALA A 108 -22.88 0.72 -4.26
C ALA A 108 -22.01 -0.41 -3.70
N PHE A 109 -21.04 -0.08 -2.84
CA PHE A 109 -20.22 -1.06 -2.17
C PHE A 109 -21.05 -1.95 -1.25
N LEU A 110 -21.82 -1.38 -0.33
CA LEU A 110 -22.63 -2.15 0.63
C LEU A 110 -23.65 -3.08 -0.06
N ASN A 111 -24.32 -2.61 -1.11
CA ASN A 111 -25.31 -3.43 -1.84
C ASN A 111 -24.70 -4.59 -2.62
N ASN A 112 -23.41 -4.52 -2.96
CA ASN A 112 -22.75 -5.51 -3.81
C ASN A 112 -21.74 -6.39 -3.07
N LEU A 113 -21.43 -6.08 -1.82
CA LEU A 113 -20.59 -6.93 -0.97
C LEU A 113 -21.37 -8.19 -0.56
N SER A 114 -20.74 -9.35 -0.75
CA SER A 114 -21.25 -10.62 -0.22
C SER A 114 -20.39 -11.10 0.95
N PRO A 115 -21.00 -11.59 2.06
CA PRO A 115 -20.33 -12.16 3.23
C PRO A 115 -19.29 -13.24 2.92
N SER A 116 -19.49 -13.96 1.80
CA SER A 116 -18.61 -15.03 1.33
C SER A 116 -17.50 -14.57 0.38
N SER A 117 -17.51 -13.32 -0.08
CA SER A 117 -16.85 -12.95 -1.34
C SER A 117 -15.56 -12.15 -1.19
N GLU A 118 -14.59 -12.54 -2.00
CA GLU A 118 -13.48 -11.71 -2.48
C GLU A 118 -13.98 -10.71 -3.56
N THR A 119 -15.14 -10.07 -3.35
CA THR A 119 -15.70 -9.09 -4.31
C THR A 119 -14.69 -7.96 -4.54
N THR A 120 -14.50 -7.56 -5.79
CA THR A 120 -13.53 -6.52 -6.19
C THR A 120 -14.21 -5.24 -6.67
N ILE A 121 -13.48 -4.11 -6.68
CA ILE A 121 -14.00 -2.84 -7.23
C ILE A 121 -14.49 -2.99 -8.68
N PRO A 122 -13.77 -3.66 -9.61
CA PRO A 122 -14.26 -3.87 -10.97
C PRO A 122 -15.59 -4.60 -11.05
N GLU A 123 -15.79 -5.63 -10.22
CA GLU A 123 -17.06 -6.37 -10.19
C GLU A 123 -18.20 -5.50 -9.69
N ILE A 124 -17.97 -4.62 -8.72
CA ILE A 124 -18.99 -3.66 -8.26
C ILE A 124 -19.25 -2.62 -9.36
N ALA A 125 -18.20 -2.04 -9.94
CA ALA A 125 -18.30 -1.01 -10.97
C ALA A 125 -19.06 -1.51 -12.22
N SER A 126 -18.90 -2.79 -12.59
CA SER A 126 -19.63 -3.40 -13.72
C SER A 126 -21.14 -3.47 -13.55
N LYS A 127 -21.64 -3.32 -12.32
CA LYS A 127 -23.07 -3.35 -11.97
C LYS A 127 -23.66 -1.96 -11.80
N LEU A 128 -22.86 -0.91 -11.91
CA LEU A 128 -23.31 0.47 -11.80
C LEU A 128 -23.66 0.99 -13.18
N ASP A 129 -24.88 1.53 -13.33
CA ASP A 129 -25.27 2.21 -14.55
C ASP A 129 -24.38 3.45 -14.78
N PHE A 130 -23.88 3.60 -16.02
CA PHE A 130 -22.99 4.70 -16.40
C PHE A 130 -23.68 6.06 -16.39
N GLU A 131 -25.02 6.09 -16.41
CA GLU A 131 -25.84 7.30 -16.48
C GLU A 131 -26.76 7.38 -15.27
N THR A 132 -26.74 8.51 -14.56
CA THR A 132 -27.82 8.81 -13.62
C THR A 132 -29.08 9.19 -14.41
N PRO A 133 -30.30 8.86 -13.92
CA PRO A 133 -31.56 9.22 -14.60
C PRO A 133 -31.73 10.73 -14.87
N GLU A 134 -30.89 11.57 -14.27
CA GLU A 134 -30.96 13.03 -14.28
C GLU A 134 -29.88 13.70 -15.16
N GLY A 135 -29.11 12.93 -15.95
CA GLY A 135 -28.08 13.48 -16.83
C GLY A 135 -26.86 14.05 -16.10
N GLY A 136 -26.60 13.58 -14.87
CA GLY A 136 -25.47 14.00 -14.03
C GLY A 136 -24.17 13.23 -14.30
N LEU A 137 -23.08 13.69 -13.67
CA LEU A 137 -21.75 13.04 -13.65
C LEU A 137 -21.88 11.52 -13.41
N SER A 138 -21.18 10.74 -14.23
CA SER A 138 -21.21 9.28 -14.12
C SER A 138 -20.68 8.83 -12.77
N ILE A 139 -21.47 8.00 -12.06
CA ILE A 139 -21.09 7.33 -10.80
C ILE A 139 -19.83 6.48 -10.99
N TYR A 140 -19.53 6.11 -12.24
CA TYR A 140 -18.34 5.37 -12.64
C TYR A 140 -17.04 6.17 -12.54
N THR A 141 -17.08 7.50 -12.68
CA THR A 141 -15.87 8.34 -12.82
C THR A 141 -14.83 8.14 -11.69
N PRO A 142 -15.21 8.05 -10.41
CA PRO A 142 -14.26 7.81 -9.32
C PRO A 142 -13.75 6.36 -9.26
N LEU A 143 -14.46 5.42 -9.89
CA LEU A 143 -14.13 4.00 -9.92
C LEU A 143 -13.45 3.55 -11.22
N GLU A 144 -13.52 4.36 -12.27
CA GLU A 144 -12.87 4.15 -13.58
C GLU A 144 -11.37 3.83 -13.46
N PRO A 145 -10.59 4.48 -12.57
CA PRO A 145 -9.19 4.13 -12.44
C PRO A 145 -8.99 2.68 -11.96
N PHE A 146 -9.97 2.09 -11.27
CA PHE A 146 -9.88 0.72 -10.73
C PHE A 146 -10.32 -0.35 -11.72
N THR A 147 -11.03 0.01 -12.79
CA THR A 147 -11.51 -0.91 -13.82
C THR A 147 -10.51 -1.06 -14.98
N PHE A 148 -9.61 -0.10 -15.14
CA PHE A 148 -8.60 -0.11 -16.21
C PHE A 148 -7.19 0.23 -15.70
N GLY A 149 -6.18 -0.08 -16.52
CA GLY A 149 -4.80 0.35 -16.28
C GLY A 149 -4.13 -0.24 -15.04
N THR A 150 -3.22 0.53 -14.44
CA THR A 150 -2.33 0.06 -13.37
C THR A 150 -3.05 -0.10 -12.03
N LEU A 151 -4.01 0.75 -11.71
CA LEU A 151 -4.76 0.66 -10.45
C LEU A 151 -5.66 -0.59 -10.39
N ARG A 152 -6.24 -1.02 -11.52
CA ARG A 152 -6.90 -2.33 -11.59
C ARG A 152 -5.98 -3.49 -11.19
N ARG A 153 -4.71 -3.46 -11.61
CA ARG A 153 -3.76 -4.54 -11.30
C ARG A 153 -3.39 -4.61 -9.83
N VAL A 154 -3.46 -3.49 -9.12
CA VAL A 154 -3.03 -3.40 -7.71
C VAL A 154 -4.21 -3.50 -6.74
N PHE A 155 -5.37 -2.96 -7.11
CA PHE A 155 -6.53 -2.83 -6.21
C PHE A 155 -7.82 -3.42 -6.78
N GLY A 156 -7.82 -3.82 -8.05
CA GLY A 156 -8.98 -4.42 -8.72
C GLY A 156 -8.99 -5.94 -8.69
N ARG A 157 -8.10 -6.57 -7.92
CA ARG A 157 -7.98 -8.03 -7.81
C ARG A 157 -8.31 -8.49 -6.40
N ARG A 158 -8.51 -9.79 -6.27
CA ARG A 158 -8.74 -10.43 -4.97
C ARG A 158 -7.52 -10.27 -4.06
N GLU A 159 -7.75 -10.31 -2.76
CA GLU A 159 -6.68 -10.09 -1.79
C GLU A 159 -5.94 -11.40 -1.53
N GLU A 160 -4.68 -11.46 -1.94
CA GLU A 160 -3.80 -12.63 -1.71
C GLU A 160 -3.29 -12.68 -0.27
N LEU A 161 -3.11 -11.50 0.34
CA LEU A 161 -2.58 -11.35 1.69
C LEU A 161 -3.62 -11.74 2.73
N ASP A 162 -3.23 -12.58 3.69
CA ASP A 162 -3.97 -12.70 4.94
C ASP A 162 -3.56 -11.56 5.88
N PHE A 163 -4.44 -10.57 6.03
CA PHE A 163 -4.19 -9.42 6.89
C PHE A 163 -4.02 -9.80 8.37
N ASN A 164 -4.50 -10.96 8.83
CA ASN A 164 -4.21 -11.40 10.20
C ASN A 164 -2.70 -11.64 10.41
N GLU A 165 -2.01 -12.20 9.41
CA GLU A 165 -0.54 -12.42 9.46
C GLU A 165 0.23 -11.09 9.61
N THR A 166 -0.33 -9.98 9.11
CA THR A 166 0.29 -8.64 9.17
C THR A 166 0.53 -8.19 10.61
N LEU A 167 -0.44 -8.38 11.50
CA LEU A 167 -0.33 -7.97 12.91
C LEU A 167 0.36 -9.02 13.78
N GLU A 168 0.36 -10.29 13.37
CA GLU A 168 1.04 -11.36 14.10
C GLU A 168 2.57 -11.31 13.93
N THR A 169 3.04 -11.06 12.71
CA THR A 169 4.47 -11.15 12.35
C THR A 169 5.13 -9.80 12.08
N GLY A 170 4.32 -8.76 11.82
CA GLY A 170 4.83 -7.53 11.22
C GLY A 170 5.11 -7.72 9.73
N ILE A 171 5.06 -6.63 8.97
CA ILE A 171 5.20 -6.65 7.52
C ILE A 171 5.84 -5.37 7.00
N VAL A 172 6.64 -5.49 5.96
CA VAL A 172 7.13 -4.39 5.14
C VAL A 172 6.36 -4.40 3.83
N PHE A 173 5.51 -3.39 3.64
CA PHE A 173 4.81 -3.12 2.39
C PHE A 173 5.71 -2.31 1.46
N ASP A 174 6.19 -2.95 0.39
CA ASP A 174 6.92 -2.27 -0.68
C ASP A 174 5.94 -1.64 -1.67
N LEU A 175 6.03 -0.31 -1.77
CA LEU A 175 5.21 0.54 -2.63
C LEU A 175 6.02 1.13 -3.80
N SER A 176 7.31 0.77 -3.93
CA SER A 176 8.21 1.31 -4.96
C SER A 176 7.73 1.02 -6.38
N GLY A 177 7.05 -0.12 -6.59
CA GLY A 177 6.44 -0.50 -7.86
C GLY A 177 5.17 0.28 -8.25
N LEU A 178 4.63 1.13 -7.36
CA LEU A 178 3.45 1.94 -7.65
C LEU A 178 3.86 3.24 -8.37
N PRO A 179 3.28 3.56 -9.55
CA PRO A 179 3.82 4.58 -10.44
C PRO A 179 3.50 6.01 -10.03
N THR A 180 2.45 6.25 -9.23
CA THR A 180 1.99 7.60 -8.89
C THR A 180 1.87 7.81 -7.38
N ALA A 181 2.05 9.05 -6.93
CA ALA A 181 1.84 9.44 -5.54
C ALA A 181 0.43 9.09 -5.06
N SER A 182 -0.60 9.30 -5.89
CA SER A 182 -1.98 8.91 -5.55
C SER A 182 -2.15 7.41 -5.34
N SER A 183 -1.45 6.56 -6.12
CA SER A 183 -1.50 5.09 -5.93
C SER A 183 -0.83 4.68 -4.62
N LYS A 184 0.32 5.28 -4.29
CA LYS A 184 1.02 5.05 -3.01
C LYS A 184 0.18 5.52 -1.82
N SER A 185 -0.36 6.74 -1.91
CA SER A 185 -1.26 7.30 -0.91
C SER A 185 -2.48 6.39 -0.69
N PHE A 186 -3.12 5.94 -1.77
CA PHE A 186 -4.26 5.06 -1.69
C PHE A 186 -3.92 3.69 -1.08
N ALA A 187 -2.77 3.09 -1.43
CA ALA A 187 -2.31 1.85 -0.80
C ALA A 187 -2.15 2.02 0.71
N VAL A 188 -1.40 3.03 1.14
CA VAL A 188 -1.12 3.28 2.56
C VAL A 188 -2.42 3.54 3.31
N LEU A 189 -3.26 4.45 2.82
CA LEU A 189 -4.52 4.79 3.49
C LEU A 189 -5.50 3.62 3.51
N THR A 190 -5.54 2.78 2.48
CA THR A 190 -6.35 1.55 2.48
C THR A 190 -5.89 0.57 3.55
N ILE A 191 -4.57 0.35 3.66
CA ILE A 191 -3.99 -0.53 4.68
C ILE A 191 -4.24 0.03 6.08
N LEU A 192 -3.95 1.31 6.31
CA LEU A 192 -4.23 2.00 7.58
C LEU A 192 -5.70 1.90 7.96
N ASN A 193 -6.61 2.11 7.00
CA ASN A 193 -8.04 1.96 7.21
C ASN A 193 -8.39 0.52 7.62
N LYS A 194 -7.84 -0.51 6.95
CA LYS A 194 -8.01 -1.91 7.37
C LYS A 194 -7.51 -2.15 8.80
N LEU A 195 -6.30 -1.70 9.13
CA LEU A 195 -5.72 -1.84 10.48
C LEU A 195 -6.61 -1.20 11.56
N MET A 196 -7.24 -0.05 11.25
CA MET A 196 -8.18 0.62 12.15
C MET A 196 -9.39 -0.24 12.51
N TYR A 197 -9.76 -1.25 11.72
CA TYR A 197 -10.86 -2.18 12.03
C TYR A 197 -10.41 -3.57 12.49
N MET A 198 -9.10 -3.85 12.48
CA MET A 198 -8.54 -5.10 13.00
C MET A 198 -8.38 -5.07 14.52
N ARG A 199 -8.31 -6.26 15.12
CA ARG A 199 -7.95 -6.40 16.52
C ARG A 199 -6.43 -6.43 16.63
N GLN A 200 -5.88 -5.60 17.50
CA GLN A 200 -4.46 -5.60 17.82
C GLN A 200 -4.23 -6.51 19.03
N GLU A 201 -3.44 -7.57 18.84
CA GLU A 201 -3.06 -8.49 19.92
C GLU A 201 -1.65 -8.20 20.46
N HIS A 202 -0.81 -7.58 19.64
CA HIS A 202 0.57 -7.23 19.96
C HIS A 202 0.82 -5.73 19.83
N PRO A 203 1.66 -5.13 20.69
CA PRO A 203 2.15 -3.77 20.47
C PRO A 203 2.72 -3.64 19.06
N THR A 204 2.25 -2.64 18.31
CA THR A 204 2.57 -2.51 16.88
C THR A 204 2.98 -1.07 16.57
N VAL A 205 4.11 -0.92 15.90
CA VAL A 205 4.60 0.35 15.37
C VAL A 205 4.30 0.39 13.87
N ILE A 206 3.58 1.43 13.46
CA ILE A 206 3.33 1.75 12.06
C ILE A 206 4.36 2.79 11.62
N VAL A 207 5.14 2.45 10.60
CA VAL A 207 6.19 3.31 10.05
C VAL A 207 5.79 3.77 8.66
N VAL A 208 5.67 5.07 8.47
CA VAL A 208 5.36 5.67 7.17
C VAL A 208 6.58 6.44 6.67
N THR A 209 7.18 5.96 5.58
CA THR A 209 8.30 6.64 4.93
C THR A 209 7.81 7.61 3.85
N TYR A 210 8.43 8.80 3.78
CA TYR A 210 8.04 9.89 2.88
C TYR A 210 6.56 10.29 2.99
N PRO A 211 6.08 10.60 4.22
CA PRO A 211 4.67 10.88 4.50
C PRO A 211 4.08 12.05 3.72
N SER A 212 4.88 13.01 3.22
CA SER A 212 4.40 14.08 2.32
C SER A 212 3.78 13.56 1.02
N THR A 213 4.14 12.35 0.58
CA THR A 213 3.51 11.70 -0.58
C THR A 213 2.05 11.34 -0.28
N ILE A 214 1.73 11.08 0.99
CA ILE A 214 0.40 10.66 1.44
C ILE A 214 -0.39 11.88 1.91
N TRP A 215 0.20 12.71 2.79
CA TRP A 215 -0.43 13.89 3.39
C TRP A 215 0.33 15.18 3.03
N PRO A 216 0.30 15.64 1.77
CA PRO A 216 1.04 16.83 1.35
C PRO A 216 0.48 18.10 2.01
N ARG A 217 1.34 19.08 2.21
CA ARG A 217 1.02 20.39 2.80
C ARG A 217 -0.08 21.14 2.04
N ILE A 218 -0.02 21.06 0.71
CA ILE A 218 -1.01 21.69 -0.17
C ILE A 218 -2.00 20.62 -0.60
N ARG A 219 -3.13 20.54 0.12
CA ARG A 219 -4.27 19.68 -0.22
C ARG A 219 -5.58 20.48 -0.13
N ARG A 220 -6.61 19.96 -0.79
CA ARG A 220 -7.99 20.45 -0.66
C ARG A 220 -8.44 20.29 0.81
N ARG A 221 -9.11 21.32 1.34
CA ARG A 221 -9.70 21.31 2.69
C ARG A 221 -11.13 20.83 2.66
N ASP A 222 -11.37 19.60 3.11
CA ASP A 222 -12.68 18.98 3.13
C ASP A 222 -12.78 17.85 4.18
N SER A 223 -13.90 17.12 4.19
CA SER A 223 -14.12 16.02 5.11
C SER A 223 -13.17 14.85 4.88
N ALA A 224 -12.76 14.60 3.63
CA ALA A 224 -11.85 13.52 3.28
C ALA A 224 -10.46 13.77 3.87
N GLN A 225 -9.97 15.02 3.78
CA GLN A 225 -8.75 15.45 4.46
C GLN A 225 -8.88 15.30 5.99
N LEU A 226 -10.00 15.77 6.57
CA LEU A 226 -10.25 15.64 8.01
C LEU A 226 -10.20 14.18 8.46
N TYR A 227 -10.79 13.28 7.67
CA TYR A 227 -10.78 11.86 7.96
C TYR A 227 -9.36 11.29 7.95
N VAL A 228 -8.61 11.45 6.85
CA VAL A 228 -7.31 10.79 6.70
C VAL A 228 -6.19 11.42 7.52
N GLU A 229 -6.25 12.72 7.82
CA GLU A 229 -5.23 13.43 8.59
C GLU A 229 -5.50 13.44 10.10
N GLN A 230 -6.71 13.09 10.53
CA GLN A 230 -7.08 13.13 11.96
C GLN A 230 -7.83 11.89 12.40
N ILE A 231 -9.04 11.65 11.89
CA ILE A 231 -9.92 10.60 12.40
C ILE A 231 -9.25 9.21 12.30
N LEU A 232 -8.65 8.90 11.16
CA LEU A 232 -7.95 7.64 10.92
C LEU A 232 -6.75 7.46 11.86
N LEU A 233 -5.91 8.50 11.98
CA LEU A 233 -4.70 8.45 12.78
C LEU A 233 -5.01 8.38 14.28
N GLU A 234 -5.94 9.20 14.77
CA GLU A 234 -6.41 9.12 16.16
C GLU A 234 -7.10 7.78 16.45
N GLY A 235 -7.82 7.23 15.47
CA GLY A 235 -8.46 5.91 15.59
C GLY A 235 -7.43 4.79 15.79
N LEU A 236 -6.31 4.84 15.06
CA LEU A 236 -5.19 3.91 15.24
C LEU A 236 -4.52 4.10 16.61
N GLU A 237 -4.26 5.33 17.04
CA GLU A 237 -3.68 5.58 18.36
C GLU A 237 -4.55 5.07 19.50
N ARG A 238 -5.86 5.31 19.44
CA ARG A 238 -6.82 4.81 20.44
C ARG A 238 -6.86 3.29 20.50
N LYS A 239 -6.44 2.60 19.43
CA LYS A 239 -6.28 1.15 19.40
C LYS A 239 -4.95 0.66 19.98
N GLY A 240 -4.00 1.55 20.24
CA GLY A 240 -2.68 1.22 20.79
C GLY A 240 -1.59 1.08 19.74
N PHE A 241 -1.78 1.64 18.54
CA PHE A 241 -0.72 1.74 17.53
C PHE A 241 0.16 2.96 17.81
N THR A 242 1.48 2.75 17.77
CA THR A 242 2.47 3.84 17.73
C THR A 242 2.80 4.15 16.28
N MET A 243 2.92 5.42 15.91
CA MET A 243 3.20 5.86 14.55
C MET A 243 4.54 6.60 14.45
N VAL A 244 5.34 6.24 13.44
CA VAL A 244 6.61 6.88 13.11
C VAL A 244 6.53 7.43 11.69
N PHE A 245 6.70 8.74 11.54
CA PHE A 245 6.71 9.44 10.27
C PHE A 245 8.15 9.81 9.92
N ALA A 246 8.71 9.17 8.89
CA ALA A 246 10.13 9.33 8.53
C ALA A 246 10.29 10.06 7.20
N GLU A 247 10.91 11.24 7.22
CA GLU A 247 11.05 12.11 6.05
C GLU A 247 12.42 12.82 6.00
N LYS A 248 12.83 13.30 4.84
CA LYS A 248 14.00 14.19 4.73
C LYS A 248 13.72 15.57 5.34
N ALA A 249 12.57 16.14 5.04
CA ALA A 249 12.12 17.44 5.52
C ALA A 249 10.59 17.48 5.62
N PHE A 250 10.06 17.97 6.75
CA PHE A 250 8.61 18.11 6.95
C PHE A 250 7.99 19.34 6.27
N SER A 251 8.76 20.13 5.51
CA SER A 251 8.26 21.35 4.86
C SER A 251 7.11 21.10 3.86
N GLU A 252 7.04 19.87 3.34
CA GLU A 252 6.03 19.43 2.37
C GLU A 252 4.92 18.58 3.00
N LEU A 253 5.01 18.27 4.30
CA LEU A 253 4.00 17.52 5.04
C LEU A 253 2.88 18.44 5.55
N SER A 254 1.66 17.91 5.67
CA SER A 254 0.53 18.64 6.28
C SER A 254 0.90 19.19 7.65
N GLU A 255 0.66 20.49 7.85
CA GLU A 255 0.87 21.17 9.13
C GLU A 255 0.08 20.50 10.26
N LYS A 256 -1.11 19.96 9.94
CA LYS A 256 -1.93 19.24 10.91
C LYS A 256 -1.23 17.99 11.44
N ILE A 257 -0.64 17.19 10.55
CA ILE A 257 0.14 16.01 10.93
C ILE A 257 1.34 16.41 11.79
N ILE A 258 2.06 17.46 11.41
CA ILE A 258 3.23 17.96 12.14
C ILE A 258 2.84 18.42 13.55
N HIS A 259 1.75 19.17 13.69
CA HIS A 259 1.26 19.66 14.97
C HIS A 259 0.79 18.53 15.90
N GLU A 260 0.37 17.40 15.33
CA GLU A 260 -0.04 16.22 16.06
C GLU A 260 1.14 15.27 16.39
N LEU A 261 2.40 15.62 16.10
CA LEU A 261 3.55 14.83 16.57
C LEU A 261 3.80 15.06 18.07
N ASP A 262 4.03 13.99 18.83
CA ASP A 262 4.39 14.06 20.25
C ASP A 262 5.88 14.37 20.44
N ALA A 263 6.70 13.87 19.51
CA ALA A 263 8.14 14.10 19.49
C ALA A 263 8.66 14.19 18.05
N ILE A 264 9.73 14.96 17.86
CA ILE A 264 10.47 15.05 16.60
C ILE A 264 11.93 14.71 16.87
N VAL A 265 12.43 13.67 16.20
CA VAL A 265 13.85 13.34 16.13
C VAL A 265 14.43 14.06 14.92
N PHE A 266 15.27 15.07 15.17
CA PHE A 266 15.90 15.86 14.13
C PHE A 266 17.40 15.56 14.07
N SER A 267 17.88 15.16 12.89
CA SER A 267 19.32 15.04 12.61
C SER A 267 19.77 16.21 11.72
N PRO A 268 20.44 17.24 12.27
CA PRO A 268 20.98 18.32 11.47
C PRO A 268 22.01 17.79 10.45
N PRO A 269 22.19 18.45 9.29
CA PRO A 269 23.30 18.14 8.41
C PRO A 269 24.62 18.29 9.18
N SER A 270 25.57 17.37 8.96
CA SER A 270 26.85 17.35 9.67
C SER A 270 27.65 18.66 9.52
N GLU A 271 27.40 19.42 8.46
CA GLU A 271 27.99 20.74 8.20
C GLU A 271 27.40 21.86 9.07
N ALA A 272 26.17 21.71 9.60
CA ALA A 272 25.59 22.67 10.55
C ALA A 272 26.19 22.56 11.96
N LEU A 273 27.05 21.56 12.17
CA LEU A 273 27.84 21.37 13.39
C LEU A 273 29.34 21.52 13.13
N ASP A 274 29.72 22.05 11.96
CA ASP A 274 31.08 22.52 11.70
C ASP A 274 31.17 24.02 12.05
N PRO A 275 32.15 24.48 12.84
CA PRO A 275 31.80 25.43 13.86
C PRO A 275 32.44 26.81 13.66
N TRP A 276 31.62 27.85 13.75
CA TRP A 276 31.95 28.95 14.66
C TRP A 276 32.00 28.40 16.10
N ASN A 277 33.03 27.59 16.41
CA ASN A 277 33.14 26.85 17.67
C ASN A 277 33.48 27.80 18.81
N PRO A 278 32.71 27.83 19.90
CA PRO A 278 33.21 28.36 21.16
C PRO A 278 34.17 27.38 21.86
N TRP A 279 34.26 26.12 21.41
CA TRP A 279 34.97 25.03 22.11
C TRP A 279 35.89 24.22 21.19
N GLY A 280 36.99 24.83 20.74
CA GLY A 280 38.24 24.11 20.45
C GLY A 280 38.39 23.40 19.09
N SER A 281 39.58 23.57 18.51
CA SER A 281 40.10 22.90 17.31
C SER A 281 40.28 21.39 17.49
N TYR A 282 39.91 20.58 16.49
CA TYR A 282 40.25 19.15 16.46
C TYR A 282 41.42 18.86 15.51
N SER A 283 42.36 18.09 16.03
CA SER A 283 43.46 17.44 15.31
C SER A 283 43.25 15.92 15.40
N VAL A 284 43.52 15.18 14.32
CA VAL A 284 43.73 13.71 14.32
C VAL A 284 42.53 12.83 14.75
N PHE A 285 41.29 13.32 14.73
CA PHE A 285 40.09 12.59 15.21
C PHE A 285 39.26 11.86 14.13
N GLU A 286 39.80 11.66 12.92
CA GLU A 286 39.07 11.03 11.78
C GLU A 286 38.81 9.52 11.94
N ARG A 287 39.10 8.91 13.11
CA ARG A 287 38.77 7.50 13.42
C ARG A 287 37.74 7.31 14.54
N GLU A 288 37.25 8.37 15.18
CA GLU A 288 36.43 8.27 16.40
C GLU A 288 35.00 8.82 16.32
N ILE A 289 34.49 9.20 15.14
CA ILE A 289 33.06 9.56 15.01
C ILE A 289 32.23 8.27 14.96
N MET A 290 31.98 7.67 16.14
CA MET A 290 31.12 6.49 16.27
C MET A 290 29.62 6.83 16.18
N GLU A 291 29.24 8.11 16.30
CA GLU A 291 27.84 8.57 16.38
C GLU A 291 27.64 9.91 15.65
N TYR A 292 26.50 10.07 14.98
CA TYR A 292 25.99 11.35 14.49
C TYR A 292 25.07 11.98 15.54
N PRO A 293 25.20 13.29 15.78
CA PRO A 293 24.33 14.02 16.70
C PRO A 293 22.93 14.18 16.11
N ALA A 294 21.93 13.98 16.95
CA ALA A 294 20.53 14.32 16.72
C ALA A 294 19.91 14.85 18.02
N VAL A 295 18.74 15.47 17.89
CA VAL A 295 17.99 16.03 19.00
C VAL A 295 16.57 15.51 18.93
N VAL A 296 16.05 15.06 20.07
CA VAL A 296 14.63 14.79 20.29
C VAL A 296 14.01 16.05 20.86
N LEU A 297 13.02 16.59 20.16
CA LEU A 297 12.18 17.70 20.61
C LEU A 297 10.81 17.13 20.96
N ASN A 298 10.38 17.26 22.21
CA ASN A 298 9.01 16.88 22.60
C ASN A 298 8.03 18.06 22.41
N ARG A 299 6.73 17.79 22.56
CA ARG A 299 5.68 18.82 22.48
C ARG A 299 5.81 19.97 23.48
N SER A 300 6.43 19.75 24.65
CA SER A 300 6.67 20.83 25.62
C SER A 300 7.82 21.74 25.23
N GLY A 301 8.56 21.41 24.16
CA GLY A 301 9.71 22.18 23.68
C GLY A 301 11.02 21.81 24.38
N GLU A 302 11.03 20.76 25.20
CA GLU A 302 12.25 20.22 25.79
C GLU A 302 13.05 19.46 24.73
N ALA A 303 14.36 19.70 24.74
CA ALA A 303 15.31 19.09 23.83
C ALA A 303 16.20 18.10 24.59
N LYS A 304 16.25 16.85 24.13
CA LYS A 304 17.19 15.83 24.62
C LYS A 304 18.13 15.38 23.49
N PRO A 305 19.44 15.20 23.76
CA PRO A 305 20.35 14.65 22.76
C PRO A 305 19.96 13.22 22.40
N PHE A 306 20.15 12.84 21.13
CA PHE A 306 19.94 11.50 20.61
C PHE A 306 21.13 11.10 19.74
N LYS A 307 21.67 9.91 19.97
CA LYS A 307 22.86 9.41 19.29
C LYS A 307 22.47 8.44 18.19
N ILE A 308 22.90 8.73 16.97
CA ILE A 308 22.67 7.86 15.81
C ILE A 308 23.99 7.15 15.47
N PRO A 309 24.10 5.82 15.59
CA PRO A 309 25.35 5.13 15.29
C PRO A 309 25.80 5.32 13.84
N ALA A 310 27.09 5.61 13.63
CA ALA A 310 27.65 5.91 12.31
C ALA A 310 27.79 4.66 11.42
N ASN A 311 27.89 3.47 12.02
CA ASN A 311 28.14 2.19 11.36
C ASN A 311 26.87 1.43 10.93
N ILE A 312 25.69 2.04 10.99
CA ILE A 312 24.47 1.42 10.45
C ILE A 312 24.51 1.52 8.92
N VAL A 313 24.85 0.41 8.27
CA VAL A 313 24.79 0.25 6.81
C VAL A 313 23.48 -0.46 6.45
N MET A 314 22.60 0.26 5.77
CA MET A 314 21.34 -0.28 5.26
C MET A 314 21.52 -0.71 3.82
N LYS A 315 21.66 -2.02 3.60
CA LYS A 315 21.54 -2.61 2.28
C LYS A 315 20.10 -3.13 2.13
N PRO A 316 19.32 -2.62 1.14
CA PRO A 316 18.02 -3.20 0.79
C PRO A 316 18.11 -4.71 0.59
N LEU A 317 16.99 -5.41 0.79
CA LEU A 317 16.95 -6.86 0.56
C LEU A 317 17.25 -7.16 -0.91
N ASP A 318 18.06 -8.18 -1.16
CA ASP A 318 18.13 -8.74 -2.50
C ASP A 318 16.92 -9.63 -2.82
N ARG A 319 16.82 -10.09 -4.08
CA ARG A 319 15.67 -10.89 -4.53
C ARG A 319 15.53 -12.20 -3.76
N GLU A 320 16.64 -12.86 -3.44
CA GLU A 320 16.59 -14.15 -2.73
C GLU A 320 16.07 -13.95 -1.31
N GLU A 321 16.50 -12.88 -0.64
CA GLU A 321 16.00 -12.50 0.69
C GLU A 321 14.51 -12.13 0.67
N ARG A 322 14.06 -11.36 -0.34
CA ARG A 322 12.64 -11.01 -0.49
C ARG A 322 11.76 -12.23 -0.62
N GLU A 323 12.15 -13.21 -1.43
CA GLU A 323 11.41 -14.46 -1.60
C GLU A 323 11.37 -15.28 -0.30
N LYS A 324 12.47 -15.32 0.47
CA LYS A 324 12.52 -16.03 1.76
C LYS A 324 11.62 -15.39 2.83
N LEU A 325 11.39 -14.07 2.75
CA LEU A 325 10.61 -13.30 3.71
C LEU A 325 9.17 -13.04 3.25
N LYS A 326 8.76 -13.59 2.12
CA LYS A 326 7.41 -13.43 1.59
C LYS A 326 6.35 -13.98 2.57
N PRO A 327 5.22 -13.29 2.77
CA PRO A 327 4.12 -13.80 3.58
C PRO A 327 3.42 -14.97 2.90
N HIS A 328 2.54 -15.65 3.64
CA HIS A 328 1.72 -16.71 3.08
C HIS A 328 0.62 -16.10 2.20
N LEU A 329 0.76 -16.29 0.88
CA LEU A 329 -0.22 -15.84 -0.09
C LEU A 329 -1.25 -16.94 -0.38
N LYS A 330 -2.51 -16.55 -0.49
CA LYS A 330 -3.58 -17.44 -0.92
C LYS A 330 -3.37 -17.83 -2.38
N ALA A 331 -3.41 -19.13 -2.66
CA ALA A 331 -3.50 -19.62 -4.03
C ALA A 331 -4.94 -19.50 -4.52
N PHE A 332 -5.14 -18.81 -5.64
CA PHE A 332 -6.40 -18.81 -6.36
C PHE A 332 -6.45 -19.99 -7.34
N ASN A 333 -7.62 -20.56 -7.54
CA ASN A 333 -7.80 -21.57 -8.59
C ASN A 333 -7.73 -20.90 -9.98
N GLU A 334 -7.47 -21.69 -11.03
CA GLU A 334 -7.31 -21.19 -12.40
C GLU A 334 -8.57 -20.47 -12.94
N LEU A 335 -9.76 -20.84 -12.45
CA LEU A 335 -11.03 -20.18 -12.82
C LEU A 335 -11.12 -18.77 -12.23
N ASP A 336 -10.59 -18.58 -11.02
CA ASP A 336 -10.52 -17.29 -10.35
C ASP A 336 -9.48 -16.39 -11.01
N GLU A 337 -8.33 -16.94 -11.43
CA GLU A 337 -7.30 -16.21 -12.20
C GLU A 337 -7.87 -15.75 -13.56
N LEU A 338 -8.58 -16.64 -14.27
CA LEU A 338 -9.22 -16.32 -15.54
C LEU A 338 -10.29 -15.21 -15.38
N ARG A 339 -11.08 -15.29 -14.31
CA ARG A 339 -12.10 -14.29 -13.97
C ARG A 339 -11.49 -12.92 -13.67
N GLU A 340 -10.36 -12.90 -12.99
CA GLU A 340 -9.65 -11.66 -12.69
C GLU A 340 -9.02 -11.02 -13.94
N ILE A 341 -8.40 -11.85 -14.79
CA ILE A 341 -7.78 -11.42 -16.05
C ILE A 341 -8.83 -10.82 -17.01
N LEU A 342 -9.98 -11.47 -17.12
CA LEU A 342 -11.03 -11.05 -18.05
C LEU A 342 -11.97 -9.97 -17.49
N ALA A 343 -12.18 -9.91 -16.17
CA ALA A 343 -13.11 -8.99 -15.49
C ALA A 343 -14.47 -8.81 -16.21
N GLU A 344 -14.77 -7.62 -16.74
CA GLU A 344 -16.02 -7.32 -17.45
C GLU A 344 -16.24 -8.19 -18.70
N ASP A 345 -15.15 -8.67 -19.30
CA ASP A 345 -15.14 -9.56 -20.45
C ASP A 345 -15.08 -11.05 -20.03
N TYR A 346 -15.31 -11.38 -18.74
CA TYR A 346 -15.27 -12.75 -18.23
C TYR A 346 -16.30 -13.66 -18.90
N GLU A 347 -17.56 -13.27 -18.94
CA GLU A 347 -18.61 -14.06 -19.59
C GLU A 347 -18.35 -14.24 -21.10
N PRO A 348 -17.99 -13.19 -21.87
CA PRO A 348 -17.48 -13.32 -23.22
C PRO A 348 -16.28 -14.28 -23.35
N GLY A 349 -15.27 -14.16 -22.50
CA GLY A 349 -14.06 -14.98 -22.55
C GLY A 349 -14.29 -16.44 -22.15
N LEU A 350 -15.17 -16.70 -21.17
CA LEU A 350 -15.60 -18.03 -20.80
C LEU A 350 -16.36 -18.70 -21.95
N ARG A 351 -17.23 -17.96 -22.65
CA ARG A 351 -17.88 -18.43 -23.88
C ARG A 351 -16.87 -18.77 -24.97
N ILE A 352 -15.83 -17.95 -25.17
CA ILE A 352 -14.77 -18.24 -26.14
C ILE A 352 -14.02 -19.53 -25.77
N ILE A 353 -13.63 -19.69 -24.50
CA ILE A 353 -12.97 -20.90 -24.02
C ILE A 353 -13.87 -22.12 -24.25
N ASN A 354 -15.16 -22.04 -23.93
CA ASN A 354 -16.11 -23.12 -24.15
C ASN A 354 -16.30 -23.43 -25.64
N MET A 355 -16.39 -22.41 -26.51
CA MET A 355 -16.42 -22.60 -27.97
C MET A 355 -15.19 -23.36 -28.47
N VAL A 356 -13.99 -23.00 -27.99
CA VAL A 356 -12.75 -23.70 -28.39
C VAL A 356 -12.71 -25.12 -27.80
N ARG A 357 -13.21 -25.34 -26.57
CA ARG A 357 -13.35 -26.68 -25.96
C ARG A 357 -14.30 -27.57 -26.75
N GLU A 358 -15.45 -27.06 -27.18
CA GLU A 358 -16.42 -27.77 -28.02
C GLU A 358 -15.82 -28.19 -29.37
N LEU A 359 -14.83 -27.43 -29.86
CA LEU A 359 -14.05 -27.76 -31.06
C LEU A 359 -12.86 -28.70 -30.78
N GLY A 360 -12.78 -29.31 -29.59
CA GLY A 360 -11.71 -30.22 -29.20
C GLY A 360 -10.42 -29.53 -28.73
N GLY A 361 -10.54 -28.28 -28.27
CA GLY A 361 -9.41 -27.49 -27.76
C GLY A 361 -8.59 -26.76 -28.83
N LYS A 362 -9.06 -26.79 -30.09
CA LYS A 362 -8.40 -26.19 -31.26
C LYS A 362 -9.43 -25.55 -32.19
N ALA A 363 -9.21 -24.31 -32.60
CA ALA A 363 -10.09 -23.58 -33.52
C ALA A 363 -9.31 -22.84 -34.61
N VAL A 364 -9.86 -22.75 -35.83
CA VAL A 364 -9.28 -21.93 -36.91
C VAL A 364 -9.43 -20.45 -36.56
N LEU A 365 -8.34 -19.68 -36.55
CA LEU A 365 -8.28 -18.30 -36.06
C LEU A 365 -9.32 -17.39 -36.73
N ASN A 366 -9.30 -17.30 -38.06
CA ASN A 366 -10.18 -16.39 -38.80
C ASN A 366 -11.66 -16.73 -38.57
N LYS A 367 -12.00 -18.02 -38.60
CA LYS A 367 -13.36 -18.50 -38.36
C LYS A 367 -13.83 -18.18 -36.94
N LEU A 368 -12.96 -18.40 -35.95
CA LEU A 368 -13.27 -18.08 -34.56
C LEU A 368 -13.44 -16.56 -34.36
N VAL A 369 -12.59 -15.73 -34.96
CA VAL A 369 -12.69 -14.27 -34.90
C VAL A 369 -14.02 -13.78 -35.49
N ASP A 370 -14.42 -14.33 -36.64
CA ASP A 370 -15.70 -13.99 -37.27
C ASP A 370 -16.91 -14.46 -36.45
N ASP A 371 -16.83 -15.66 -35.86
CA ASP A 371 -17.84 -16.19 -34.94
C ASP A 371 -17.95 -15.32 -33.67
N ILE A 372 -16.83 -14.90 -33.09
CA ILE A 372 -16.81 -14.02 -31.91
C ILE A 372 -17.38 -12.65 -32.26
N ARG A 373 -16.97 -12.06 -33.39
CA ARG A 373 -17.45 -10.75 -33.83
C ARG A 373 -18.97 -10.77 -34.07
N SER A 374 -19.50 -11.84 -34.66
CA SER A 374 -20.92 -11.96 -34.99
C SER A 374 -21.80 -12.38 -33.82
N LYS A 375 -21.32 -13.25 -32.93
CA LYS A 375 -22.13 -13.86 -31.84
C LYS A 375 -21.92 -13.23 -30.47
N ILE A 376 -20.75 -12.63 -30.23
CA ILE A 376 -20.38 -12.07 -28.92
C ILE A 376 -20.17 -10.55 -29.02
N GLY A 377 -19.71 -10.05 -30.17
CA GLY A 377 -19.51 -8.64 -30.44
C GLY A 377 -18.17 -8.09 -29.93
N ALA A 378 -18.11 -6.78 -29.70
CA ALA A 378 -16.86 -6.07 -29.36
C ALA A 378 -16.20 -6.56 -28.06
N GLY A 379 -17.00 -6.89 -27.04
CA GLY A 379 -16.50 -7.48 -25.78
C GLY A 379 -15.84 -8.85 -25.99
N GLY A 380 -16.36 -9.65 -26.93
CA GLY A 380 -15.73 -10.92 -27.30
C GLY A 380 -14.36 -10.74 -27.97
N LEU A 381 -14.18 -9.72 -28.80
CA LEU A 381 -12.87 -9.45 -29.42
C LEU A 381 -11.84 -8.96 -28.40
N ARG A 382 -12.26 -8.14 -27.42
CA ARG A 382 -11.40 -7.74 -26.29
C ARG A 382 -11.05 -8.91 -25.38
N ALA A 383 -12.02 -9.77 -25.09
CA ALA A 383 -11.80 -11.01 -24.36
C ALA A 383 -10.77 -11.91 -25.06
N LEU A 384 -10.92 -12.12 -26.37
CA LEU A 384 -10.01 -12.92 -27.19
C LEU A 384 -8.57 -12.39 -27.14
N ALA A 385 -8.40 -11.08 -27.31
CA ALA A 385 -7.09 -10.44 -27.24
C ALA A 385 -6.44 -10.62 -25.84
N THR A 386 -7.26 -10.54 -24.79
CA THR A 386 -6.82 -10.77 -23.42
C THR A 386 -6.41 -12.23 -23.19
N LEU A 387 -7.21 -13.21 -23.63
CA LEU A 387 -6.88 -14.64 -23.55
C LEU A 387 -5.56 -14.99 -24.26
N LEU A 388 -5.32 -14.39 -25.43
CA LEU A 388 -4.06 -14.52 -26.18
C LEU A 388 -2.87 -13.93 -25.43
N ARG A 389 -3.03 -12.70 -24.91
CA ARG A 389 -1.99 -11.98 -24.16
C ARG A 389 -1.54 -12.74 -22.92
N TYR A 390 -2.48 -13.36 -22.21
CA TYR A 390 -2.21 -14.11 -20.98
C TYR A 390 -1.93 -15.59 -21.22
N GLY A 391 -1.89 -16.03 -22.48
CA GLY A 391 -1.48 -17.39 -22.84
C GLY A 391 -2.48 -18.49 -22.46
N TYR A 392 -3.78 -18.15 -22.34
CA TYR A 392 -4.85 -19.14 -22.32
C TYR A 392 -5.13 -19.68 -23.73
N LEU A 393 -4.91 -18.84 -24.74
CA LEU A 393 -4.91 -19.24 -26.14
C LEU A 393 -3.52 -19.00 -26.74
N LYS A 394 -3.01 -20.00 -27.45
CA LYS A 394 -1.79 -19.87 -28.26
C LYS A 394 -2.13 -19.97 -29.73
N GLN A 395 -1.51 -19.09 -30.51
CA GLN A 395 -1.57 -19.16 -31.96
C GLN A 395 -0.47 -20.09 -32.48
N ALA A 396 -0.82 -21.02 -33.36
CA ALA A 396 0.16 -21.79 -34.12
C ALA A 396 -0.25 -21.87 -35.59
N GLN A 397 0.75 -21.91 -36.46
CA GLN A 397 0.59 -22.15 -37.89
C GLN A 397 0.67 -23.66 -38.13
N GLU A 398 -0.36 -24.25 -38.73
CA GLU A 398 -0.31 -25.62 -39.21
C GLU A 398 -0.71 -25.65 -40.68
N ARG A 399 0.22 -26.10 -41.54
CA ARG A 399 0.06 -26.02 -43.00
C ARG A 399 -0.19 -24.55 -43.41
N ASP A 400 -1.27 -24.29 -44.14
CA ASP A 400 -1.65 -22.97 -44.66
C ASP A 400 -2.67 -22.22 -43.78
N GLU A 401 -3.00 -22.74 -42.60
CA GLU A 401 -4.00 -22.15 -41.70
C GLU A 401 -3.41 -21.79 -40.33
N GLN A 402 -3.96 -20.73 -39.73
CA GLN A 402 -3.65 -20.33 -38.36
C GLN A 402 -4.72 -20.85 -37.40
N TYR A 403 -4.26 -21.47 -36.33
CA TYR A 403 -5.10 -22.06 -35.29
C TYR A 403 -4.86 -21.42 -33.95
N LEU A 404 -5.90 -21.39 -33.13
CA LEU A 404 -5.86 -21.08 -31.71
C LEU A 404 -6.06 -22.37 -30.91
N PHE A 405 -5.18 -22.60 -29.94
CA PHE A 405 -5.22 -23.77 -29.05
C PHE A 405 -5.38 -23.30 -27.62
N LEU A 406 -6.18 -24.04 -26.84
CA LEU A 406 -6.17 -23.89 -25.40
C LEU A 406 -4.83 -24.37 -24.86
N SER A 407 -4.13 -23.50 -24.11
CA SER A 407 -2.80 -23.78 -23.57
C SER A 407 -2.70 -23.71 -22.05
N ARG A 408 -3.79 -23.36 -21.37
CA ARG A 408 -4.00 -23.45 -19.93
C ARG A 408 -5.41 -23.98 -19.69
#